data_AF-A0A6B3CCV8-F1
#
_entry.id   AF-A0A6B3CCV8-F1
#
_cell.length_a   1.000
_cell.length_b   1.000
_cell.length_c   1.000
_cell.angle_alpha   90.00
_cell.angle_beta   90.00
_cell.angle_gamma   90.00
#
_symmetry.space_group_name_H-M   'P 1'
#
loop_
_entity.id
_entity.type
_entity.pdbx_description
1 polymer ?
#
loop_
_entity_poly.entity_id
_entity_poly.type
_entity_poly.pdbx_seq_one_letter_code
_entity_poly.pdbx_strand_id
1 'polypeptide(L)'
;GPRVVATRSHLYPGTEQLLGWEIGATGFRVVIDAGVPDIVRGHFGRHLRAFLAEHELTVDDIGTWICHPGGPRILSAVSESLGLSDDAL
;
A
#
# COMPACT_ATOMS: atom_id res chain seq x y z
N GLY A 1 0.09 15.39 -21.05
CA GLY A 1 -0.57 14.79 -19.87
C GLY A 1 0.44 13.96 -19.09
N PRO A 2 0.07 13.37 -17.94
CA PRO A 2 0.94 12.47 -17.20
C PRO A 2 1.32 11.25 -18.05
N ARG A 3 2.49 10.67 -17.79
CA ARG A 3 3.00 9.47 -18.45
C ARG A 3 3.35 8.43 -17.39
N VAL A 4 2.97 7.18 -17.61
CA VAL A 4 3.43 6.05 -16.77
C VAL A 4 4.88 5.75 -17.13
N VAL A 5 5.79 5.89 -16.15
CA VAL A 5 7.23 5.62 -16.34
C VAL A 5 7.58 4.19 -15.95
N ALA A 6 6.95 3.67 -14.89
CA ALA A 6 7.14 2.30 -14.41
C ALA A 6 5.95 1.84 -13.57
N THR A 7 5.80 0.53 -13.42
CA THR A 7 4.77 -0.10 -12.58
C THR A 7 5.34 -1.31 -11.84
N ARG A 8 4.76 -1.62 -10.68
CA ARG A 8 5.09 -2.82 -9.89
C ARG A 8 3.87 -3.32 -9.13
N SER A 9 3.79 -4.63 -8.96
CA SER A 9 2.87 -5.28 -8.05
C SER A 9 3.61 -6.28 -7.17
N HIS A 10 3.07 -6.55 -5.99
CA HIS A 10 3.58 -7.56 -5.08
C HIS A 10 2.41 -8.22 -4.35
N LEU A 11 2.51 -9.53 -4.15
CA LEU A 11 1.57 -10.30 -3.34
C LEU A 11 2.29 -10.77 -2.08
N TYR A 12 1.61 -10.72 -0.94
CA TYR A 12 2.15 -11.20 0.33
C TYR A 12 1.57 -12.59 0.62
N PRO A 13 2.40 -13.66 0.58
CA PRO A 13 1.91 -15.02 0.87
C PRO A 13 1.38 -15.11 2.30
N GLY A 14 0.28 -15.86 2.51
CA GLY A 14 -0.29 -16.06 3.85
C GLY A 14 -1.19 -14.91 4.35
N THR A 15 -1.54 -13.96 3.46
CA THR A 15 -2.44 -12.83 3.77
C THR A 15 -3.78 -12.93 3.06
N GLU A 16 -4.13 -14.08 2.49
CA GLU A 16 -5.32 -14.29 1.64
C GLU A 16 -6.63 -14.00 2.39
N GLN A 17 -6.63 -14.23 3.70
CA GLN A 17 -7.76 -14.00 4.61
C GLN A 17 -7.94 -12.54 5.03
N LEU A 18 -6.95 -11.67 4.79
CA LEU A 18 -6.98 -10.30 5.33
C LEU A 18 -7.88 -9.36 4.54
N LEU A 19 -8.02 -9.58 3.23
CA LEU A 19 -8.83 -8.73 2.38
C LEU A 19 -9.38 -9.52 1.21
N GLY A 20 -10.69 -9.56 1.07
CA GLY A 20 -11.32 -10.29 -0.02
C GLY A 20 -12.82 -10.44 0.14
N TRP A 21 -13.31 -11.55 -0.39
CA TRP A 21 -14.73 -11.88 -0.42
C TRP A 21 -14.93 -13.33 -0.04
N GLU A 22 -15.85 -13.58 0.88
CA GLU A 22 -16.45 -14.91 1.03
C GLU A 22 -17.69 -14.97 0.14
N ILE A 23 -17.67 -15.90 -0.81
CA ILE A 23 -18.72 -16.05 -1.81
C ILE A 23 -19.57 -17.26 -1.42
N GLY A 24 -20.87 -17.04 -1.23
CA GLY A 24 -21.80 -18.10 -0.84
C GLY A 24 -23.19 -17.93 -1.46
N ALA A 25 -24.11 -18.80 -1.06
CA ALA A 25 -25.49 -18.80 -1.57
C ALA A 25 -26.24 -17.47 -1.32
N THR A 26 -25.79 -16.67 -0.35
CA THR A 26 -26.37 -15.37 0.00
C THR A 26 -25.66 -14.19 -0.68
N GLY A 27 -24.76 -14.46 -1.64
CA GLY A 27 -24.00 -13.45 -2.37
C GLY A 27 -22.58 -13.27 -1.84
N PHE A 28 -22.07 -12.05 -1.97
CA PHE A 28 -20.67 -11.69 -1.73
C PHE A 28 -20.54 -10.99 -0.39
N ARG A 29 -19.83 -11.60 0.56
CA ARG A 29 -19.53 -10.99 1.87
C ARG A 29 -18.11 -10.45 1.88
N VAL A 30 -17.96 -9.14 2.01
CA VAL A 30 -16.65 -8.48 2.14
C VAL A 30 -15.94 -8.97 3.40
N VAL A 31 -14.66 -9.29 3.28
CA VAL A 31 -13.72 -9.51 4.40
C VAL A 31 -12.69 -8.39 4.37
N ILE A 32 -12.59 -7.64 5.48
CA ILE A 32 -11.53 -6.66 5.73
C ILE A 32 -11.06 -6.88 7.16
N ASP A 33 -9.89 -7.50 7.30
CA ASP A 33 -9.28 -7.78 8.59
C ASP A 33 -8.57 -6.55 9.16
N ALA A 34 -8.58 -6.41 10.49
CA ALA A 34 -7.94 -5.29 11.18
C ALA A 34 -6.41 -5.31 11.06
N GLY A 35 -5.80 -6.43 10.68
CA GLY A 35 -4.35 -6.62 10.50
C GLY A 35 -3.78 -6.15 9.17
N VAL A 36 -4.60 -5.69 8.21
CA VAL A 36 -4.10 -5.14 6.93
C VAL A 36 -3.06 -4.01 7.12
N PRO A 37 -3.25 -3.04 8.05
CA PRO A 37 -2.23 -2.01 8.30
C PRO A 37 -0.86 -2.56 8.72
N ASP A 38 -0.81 -3.71 9.38
CA ASP A 38 0.45 -4.30 9.85
C ASP A 38 1.28 -4.88 8.70
N ILE A 39 0.61 -5.41 7.66
CA ILE A 39 1.28 -5.81 6.42
C ILE A 39 1.92 -4.60 5.73
N VAL A 40 1.22 -3.46 5.72
CA VAL A 40 1.76 -2.21 5.17
C VAL A 40 3.02 -1.80 5.94
N ARG A 41 2.95 -1.72 7.28
CA ARG A 41 4.09 -1.35 8.12
C ARG A 41 5.28 -2.30 7.95
N GLY A 42 5.03 -3.60 7.91
CA GLY A 42 6.08 -4.63 7.87
C GLY A 42 6.77 -4.78 6.51
N HIS A 43 6.08 -4.47 5.41
CA HIS A 43 6.57 -4.83 4.07
C HIS A 43 6.55 -3.72 3.03
N PHE A 44 5.54 -2.85 3.04
CA PHE A 44 5.31 -1.91 1.93
C PHE A 44 6.49 -0.95 1.72
N GLY A 45 6.97 -0.32 2.80
CA GLY A 45 8.05 0.65 2.72
C GLY A 45 9.34 0.09 2.09
N ARG A 46 9.70 -1.16 2.43
CA ARG A 46 10.86 -1.85 1.84
C ARG A 46 10.70 -2.05 0.34
N HIS A 47 9.54 -2.54 -0.09
CA HIS A 47 9.29 -2.84 -1.50
C HIS A 47 9.20 -1.58 -2.36
N LEU A 48 8.63 -0.49 -1.81
CA LEU A 48 8.60 0.79 -2.49
C LEU A 48 9.99 1.38 -2.66
N ARG A 49 10.82 1.38 -1.60
CA ARG A 49 12.21 1.87 -1.70
C ARG A 49 13.03 1.07 -2.72
N ALA A 50 12.85 -0.25 -2.77
CA ALA A 50 13.48 -1.09 -3.79
C ALA A 50 13.02 -0.74 -5.21
N PHE A 51 11.72 -0.47 -5.40
CA PHE A 51 11.19 -0.04 -6.69
C PHE A 51 11.75 1.32 -7.13
N LEU A 52 11.81 2.30 -6.23
CA LEU A 52 12.38 3.62 -6.52
C LEU A 52 13.87 3.51 -6.86
N ALA A 53 14.63 2.69 -6.12
CA ALA A 53 16.06 2.50 -6.34
C ALA A 53 16.40 1.93 -7.72
N GLU A 54 15.53 1.09 -8.31
CA GLU A 54 15.70 0.61 -9.70
C GLU A 54 15.56 1.71 -10.76
N HIS A 55 15.04 2.87 -10.36
CA HIS A 55 14.93 4.07 -11.18
C HIS A 55 15.83 5.21 -10.67
N GLU A 56 16.81 4.90 -9.81
CA GLU A 56 17.74 5.87 -9.22
C GLU A 56 17.03 6.97 -8.41
N LEU A 57 15.86 6.65 -7.84
CA LEU A 57 15.04 7.54 -7.02
C LEU A 57 15.01 7.08 -5.55
N THR A 58 14.72 8.03 -4.68
CA THR A 58 14.43 7.85 -3.26
C THR A 58 13.03 8.37 -2.94
N VAL A 59 12.57 8.16 -1.69
CA VAL A 59 11.28 8.69 -1.23
C VAL A 59 11.25 10.22 -1.29
N ASP A 60 12.38 10.88 -1.02
CA ASP A 60 12.49 12.34 -0.98
C ASP A 60 12.43 12.98 -2.38
N ASP A 61 12.68 12.19 -3.43
CA ASP A 61 12.57 12.65 -4.83
C ASP A 61 11.11 12.70 -5.32
N ILE A 62 10.17 12.15 -4.55
CA ILE A 62 8.75 12.11 -4.92
C ILE A 62 8.03 13.37 -4.41
N GLY A 63 7.74 14.29 -5.32
CA GLY A 63 7.07 15.55 -4.98
C GLY A 63 5.56 15.43 -4.68
N THR A 64 4.90 14.34 -5.07
CA THR A 64 3.46 14.14 -4.79
C THR A 64 3.13 12.66 -4.72
N TRP A 65 2.43 12.29 -3.65
CA TRP A 65 1.93 10.93 -3.43
C TRP A 65 0.44 10.85 -3.75
N ILE A 66 0.03 9.80 -4.46
CA ILE A 66 -1.38 9.46 -4.66
C ILE A 66 -1.59 8.09 -4.05
N CYS A 67 -2.30 8.04 -2.93
CA CYS A 67 -2.58 6.81 -2.19
C CYS A 67 -4.07 6.46 -2.29
N HIS A 68 -4.38 5.16 -2.40
CA HIS A 68 -5.77 4.72 -2.28
C HIS A 68 -6.19 4.70 -0.80
N PRO A 69 -7.22 5.47 -0.40
CA PRO A 69 -7.60 5.57 1.01
C PRO A 69 -8.45 4.35 1.43
N GLY A 70 -7.79 3.27 1.83
CA GLY A 70 -8.45 2.13 2.49
C GLY A 70 -8.98 2.43 3.91
N GLY A 71 -8.71 3.63 4.42
CA GLY A 71 -9.11 4.14 5.73
C GLY A 71 -7.96 4.89 6.42
N PRO A 72 -8.22 5.68 7.48
CA PRO A 72 -7.21 6.50 8.14
C PRO A 72 -5.99 5.70 8.61
N ARG A 73 -6.20 4.49 9.16
CA ARG A 73 -5.11 3.63 9.64
C ARG A 73 -4.17 3.15 8.52
N ILE A 74 -4.67 3.02 7.29
CA ILE A 74 -3.85 2.64 6.14
C ILE A 74 -2.96 3.80 5.73
N LEU A 75 -3.51 5.02 5.66
CA LEU A 75 -2.74 6.22 5.34
C LEU A 75 -1.64 6.46 6.37
N SER A 76 -1.95 6.35 7.68
CA SER A 76 -0.93 6.43 8.73
C SER A 76 0.15 5.36 8.57
N ALA A 77 -0.23 4.11 8.31
CA ALA A 77 0.76 3.03 8.09
C ALA A 77 1.65 3.28 6.87
N VAL A 78 1.11 3.86 5.79
CA VAL A 78 1.89 4.26 4.61
C VAL A 78 2.86 5.39 4.98
N SER A 79 2.38 6.48 5.58
CA SER A 79 3.22 7.61 6.01
C SER A 79 4.34 7.16 6.94
N GLU A 80 4.03 6.38 7.98
CA GLU A 80 4.99 5.80 8.92
C GLU A 80 6.05 4.95 8.20
N SER A 81 5.63 4.07 7.27
CA SER A 81 6.55 3.17 6.57
C SER A 81 7.53 3.89 5.64
N LEU A 82 7.15 5.08 5.18
CA LEU A 82 7.93 5.90 4.25
C LEU A 82 8.66 7.06 4.93
N GLY A 83 8.28 7.41 6.17
CA GLY A 83 8.80 8.57 6.88
C GLY A 83 8.27 9.89 6.31
N LEU A 84 7.04 9.89 5.80
CA LEU A 84 6.43 11.10 5.24
C LEU A 84 5.95 12.04 6.35
N SER A 85 5.93 13.35 6.06
CA SER A 85 5.29 14.33 6.94
C SER A 85 3.77 14.15 6.97
N ASP A 86 3.13 14.64 8.04
CA ASP A 86 1.68 14.50 8.24
C ASP A 86 0.84 15.11 7.11
N ASP A 87 1.36 16.13 6.41
CA ASP A 87 0.67 16.82 5.30
C ASP A 87 0.91 16.17 3.92
N ALA A 88 1.58 15.01 3.86
CA ALA A 88 2.01 14.41 2.58
C ALA A 88 0.95 13.53 1.89
N LEU A 89 -0.09 13.06 2.62
CA LEU A 89 -1.12 12.13 2.15
C LEU A 89 -2.54 12.62 2.40
#